data_AF-A0AA45LAZ0-F1
#
_entry.id   AF-A0AA45LAZ0-F1
#
_cell.length_a   1.000
_cell.length_b   1.000
_cell.length_c   1.000
_cell.angle_alpha   90.00
_cell.angle_beta   90.00
_cell.angle_gamma   90.00
#
_symmetry.space_group_name_H-M   'P 1'
#
loop_
_entity.id
_entity.type
_entity.pdbx_description
1 polymer ?
#
loop_
_entity_poly.entity_id
_entity_poly.type
_entity_poly.pdbx_seq_one_letter_code
_entity_poly.pdbx_strand_id
1 'polypeptide(L)'
;MRVHLDPRQWPGRVVPETEHEIDTAVEGLCLRANWADADRAGVRAVLAPWFADGWCVDAVLTAVDRRPDGARQGPPRHRDQVAQDFLRARLRTWWPAGEQRSRPPVEGMSLGAWWRVNRRNARLNAPRRVPHLTEEGVRAREEAGERLRDRFRDPVERARARGRRNREALDALLVPGLAVPTFEDSRRLLADIRVPAHPVCQRCGCRTVVYEQAA
;
A
#
# COMPACT_ATOMS: atom_id res chain seq x y z
N MET A 1 -21.71 28.48 -7.85
CA MET A 1 -20.73 28.74 -6.78
C MET A 1 -19.42 28.10 -7.20
N ARG A 2 -18.42 28.87 -7.62
CA ARG A 2 -17.12 28.33 -8.04
C ARG A 2 -16.29 28.07 -6.79
N VAL A 3 -15.96 26.81 -6.52
CA VAL A 3 -15.14 26.42 -5.36
C VAL A 3 -13.69 26.38 -5.84
N HIS A 4 -12.86 27.31 -5.37
CA HIS A 4 -11.42 27.27 -5.59
C HIS A 4 -10.80 26.32 -4.58
N LEU A 5 -10.19 25.24 -5.06
CA LEU A 5 -9.42 24.30 -4.24
C LEU A 5 -7.94 24.53 -4.46
N ASP A 6 -7.15 24.47 -3.38
CA ASP A 6 -5.69 24.39 -3.50
C ASP A 6 -5.35 23.10 -4.28
N PRO A 7 -4.52 23.16 -5.33
CA PRO A 7 -4.05 21.98 -6.08
C PRO A 7 -3.52 20.85 -5.20
N ARG A 8 -2.85 21.17 -4.08
CA ARG A 8 -2.34 20.16 -3.12
C ARG A 8 -3.46 19.36 -2.46
N GLN A 9 -4.63 19.98 -2.35
CA GLN A 9 -5.83 19.43 -1.73
C GLN A 9 -6.81 18.84 -2.76
N TRP A 10 -6.50 18.90 -4.06
CA TRP A 10 -7.38 18.38 -5.10
C TRP A 10 -7.71 16.90 -4.86
N PRO A 11 -8.98 16.49 -4.77
CA PRO A 11 -9.28 15.08 -4.50
C PRO A 11 -8.89 14.17 -5.68
N GLY A 12 -8.05 13.16 -5.43
CA GLY A 12 -7.55 12.26 -6.47
C GLY A 12 -8.62 11.54 -7.28
N ARG A 13 -9.74 11.15 -6.62
CA ARG A 13 -10.88 10.47 -7.24
C ARG A 13 -11.93 11.38 -7.89
N VAL A 14 -11.75 12.70 -7.84
CA VAL A 14 -12.71 13.62 -8.48
C VAL A 14 -12.39 13.76 -9.96
N VAL A 15 -13.41 13.60 -10.80
CA VAL A 15 -13.34 13.92 -12.24
C VAL A 15 -13.51 15.44 -12.37
N PRO A 16 -12.53 16.17 -12.92
CA PRO A 16 -12.68 17.60 -13.16
C PRO A 16 -13.62 17.84 -14.35
N GLU A 17 -14.62 18.69 -14.17
CA GLU A 17 -15.66 18.96 -15.18
C GLU A 17 -15.49 20.35 -15.82
N THR A 18 -14.93 21.31 -15.08
CA THR A 18 -14.74 22.69 -15.55
C THR A 18 -13.30 22.99 -15.94
N GLU A 19 -13.09 23.98 -16.81
CA GLU A 19 -11.74 24.40 -17.24
C GLU A 19 -10.80 24.69 -16.05
N HIS A 20 -11.33 25.33 -15.00
CA HIS A 20 -10.57 25.64 -13.80
C HIS A 20 -10.25 24.38 -12.97
N GLU A 21 -11.22 23.48 -12.80
CA GLU A 21 -11.00 22.20 -12.13
C GLU A 21 -9.96 21.35 -12.87
N ILE A 22 -9.94 21.39 -14.20
CA ILE A 22 -8.93 20.73 -15.02
C ILE A 22 -7.55 21.32 -14.72
N ASP A 23 -7.40 22.64 -14.64
CA ASP A 23 -6.12 23.28 -14.28
C ASP A 23 -5.65 22.84 -12.89
N THR A 24 -6.55 22.89 -11.90
CA THR A 24 -6.25 22.49 -10.52
C THR A 24 -5.89 21.00 -10.43
N ALA A 25 -6.59 20.14 -11.16
CA ALA A 25 -6.33 18.71 -11.21
C ALA A 25 -4.98 18.38 -11.87
N VAL A 26 -4.64 19.09 -12.96
CA VAL A 26 -3.34 18.96 -13.64
C VAL A 26 -2.20 19.39 -12.71
N GLU A 27 -2.34 20.51 -12.02
CA GLU A 27 -1.33 20.96 -11.06
C GLU A 27 -1.19 19.96 -9.90
N GLY A 28 -2.32 19.50 -9.34
CA GLY A 28 -2.33 18.49 -8.28
C GLY A 28 -1.70 17.16 -8.70
N LEU A 29 -1.92 16.73 -9.95
CA LEU A 29 -1.28 15.54 -10.52
C LEU A 29 0.25 15.72 -10.60
N CYS A 30 0.71 16.85 -11.13
CA CYS A 30 2.14 17.09 -11.29
C CYS A 30 2.86 17.19 -9.94
N LEU A 31 2.21 17.76 -8.92
CA LEU A 31 2.73 17.78 -7.55
C LEU A 31 2.86 16.36 -6.96
N ARG A 32 1.86 15.50 -7.13
CA ARG A 32 1.89 14.11 -6.65
C ARG A 32 2.90 13.24 -7.38
N ALA A 33 3.06 13.46 -8.68
CA ALA A 33 4.03 12.76 -9.50
C ALA A 33 5.47 13.31 -9.35
N ASN A 34 5.65 14.38 -8.56
CA ASN A 34 6.92 15.10 -8.39
C ASN A 34 7.50 15.61 -9.72
N TRP A 35 6.66 16.12 -10.61
CA TRP A 35 7.02 16.68 -11.91
C TRP A 35 7.04 18.21 -11.86
N ALA A 36 7.96 18.77 -11.07
CA ALA A 36 8.12 20.21 -10.92
C ALA A 36 8.45 20.93 -12.24
N ASP A 37 9.13 20.24 -13.15
CA ASP A 37 9.59 20.71 -14.46
C ASP A 37 8.55 20.58 -15.59
N ALA A 38 7.41 19.94 -15.35
CA ALA A 38 6.46 19.65 -16.43
C ALA A 38 5.69 20.89 -16.90
N ASP A 39 5.60 21.07 -18.22
CA ASP A 39 4.75 22.06 -18.86
C ASP A 39 3.27 21.75 -18.61
N ARG A 40 2.61 22.61 -17.81
CA ARG A 40 1.21 22.42 -17.41
C ARG A 40 0.25 22.53 -18.57
N ALA A 41 0.53 23.40 -19.55
CA ALA A 41 -0.32 23.55 -20.72
C ALA A 41 -0.26 22.30 -21.60
N GLY A 42 0.94 21.76 -21.83
CA GLY A 42 1.15 20.50 -22.53
C GLY A 42 0.49 19.32 -21.83
N VAL A 43 0.64 19.19 -20.51
CA VAL A 43 -0.02 18.14 -19.72
C VAL A 43 -1.54 18.29 -19.77
N ARG A 44 -2.08 19.50 -19.63
CA ARG A 44 -3.52 19.80 -19.77
C ARG A 44 -4.06 19.34 -21.11
N ALA A 45 -3.37 19.67 -22.21
CA ALA A 45 -3.80 19.28 -23.56
C ALA A 45 -3.86 17.76 -23.74
N VAL A 46 -3.00 17.01 -23.05
CA VAL A 46 -3.03 15.54 -23.06
C VAL A 46 -4.17 15.00 -22.21
N LEU A 47 -4.41 15.56 -21.02
CA LEU A 47 -5.33 14.99 -20.02
C LEU A 47 -6.78 15.43 -20.15
N ALA A 48 -7.07 16.63 -20.68
CA ALA A 48 -8.45 17.13 -20.79
C ALA A 48 -9.39 16.15 -21.53
N PRO A 49 -8.97 15.50 -22.64
CA PRO A 49 -9.79 14.48 -23.29
C PRO A 49 -10.04 13.23 -22.43
N TRP A 50 -9.13 12.88 -21.51
CA TRP A 50 -9.32 11.73 -20.61
C TRP A 50 -10.29 12.08 -19.50
N PHE A 51 -10.21 13.30 -18.96
CA PHE A 51 -11.15 13.79 -17.95
C PHE A 51 -12.58 13.86 -18.51
N ALA A 52 -12.75 14.27 -19.77
CA ALA A 52 -14.03 14.23 -20.46
C ALA A 52 -14.63 12.81 -20.54
N ASP A 53 -13.78 11.77 -20.56
CA ASP A 53 -14.18 10.36 -20.55
C ASP A 53 -14.37 9.79 -19.13
N GLY A 54 -14.46 10.65 -18.11
CA GLY A 54 -14.70 10.25 -16.72
C GLY A 54 -13.47 9.81 -15.96
N TRP A 55 -12.26 10.07 -16.48
CA TRP A 55 -11.03 9.76 -15.75
C TRP A 55 -10.78 10.77 -14.63
N CYS A 56 -10.30 10.29 -13.49
CA CYS A 56 -9.83 11.12 -12.38
C CYS A 56 -8.30 11.09 -12.29
N VAL A 57 -7.72 11.96 -11.46
CA VAL A 57 -6.26 12.03 -11.27
C VAL A 57 -5.67 10.70 -10.80
N ASP A 58 -6.34 10.01 -9.87
CA ASP A 58 -5.90 8.68 -9.39
C ASP A 58 -5.93 7.64 -10.50
N ALA A 59 -6.92 7.71 -11.40
CA ALA A 59 -7.00 6.83 -12.56
C ALA A 59 -5.82 7.05 -13.50
N VAL A 60 -5.47 8.32 -13.78
CA VAL A 60 -4.32 8.68 -14.61
C VAL A 60 -3.01 8.21 -13.97
N LEU A 61 -2.80 8.48 -12.68
CA LEU A 61 -1.59 8.03 -11.96
C LEU A 61 -1.47 6.49 -11.99
N THR A 62 -2.59 5.79 -11.77
CA THR A 62 -2.61 4.32 -11.85
C THR A 62 -2.29 3.83 -13.26
N ALA A 63 -2.83 4.48 -14.29
CA ALA A 63 -2.60 4.13 -15.69
C ALA A 63 -1.18 4.48 -16.17
N VAL A 64 -0.49 5.43 -15.54
CA VAL A 64 0.93 5.67 -15.81
C VAL A 64 1.79 4.48 -15.36
N ASP A 65 1.44 3.86 -14.24
CA ASP A 65 2.20 2.75 -13.65
C ASP A 65 1.78 1.38 -14.22
N ARG A 66 0.50 1.23 -14.57
CA ARG A 66 -0.11 -0.05 -14.97
C ARG A 66 -0.78 0.02 -16.34
N ARG A 67 -0.76 -1.09 -17.04
CA ARG A 67 -1.50 -1.35 -18.28
C ARG A 67 -2.95 -1.78 -17.95
N PRO A 68 -3.85 -1.82 -18.94
CA PRO A 68 -5.21 -2.34 -18.76
C PRO A 68 -5.27 -3.79 -18.25
N ASP A 69 -4.28 -4.62 -18.60
CA ASP A 69 -4.14 -6.00 -18.13
C ASP A 69 -3.61 -6.11 -16.67
N GLY A 70 -3.32 -4.96 -16.03
CA GLY A 70 -2.76 -4.88 -14.68
C GLY A 70 -1.24 -5.00 -14.61
N ALA A 71 -0.57 -5.33 -15.72
CA ALA A 71 0.89 -5.41 -15.76
C ALA A 71 1.54 -4.03 -15.61
N ARG A 72 2.76 -3.99 -15.07
CA ARG A 72 3.50 -2.73 -14.94
C ARG A 72 3.94 -2.20 -16.31
N GLN A 73 3.84 -0.90 -16.53
CA GLN A 73 4.23 -0.28 -17.80
C GLN A 73 5.75 -0.12 -17.96
N GLY A 74 6.52 -0.10 -16.86
CA GLY A 74 7.97 0.08 -16.88
C GLY A 74 8.43 1.08 -15.81
N PRO A 75 9.64 1.67 -15.97
CA PRO A 75 10.17 2.59 -14.98
C PRO A 75 9.40 3.92 -14.94
N PRO A 76 9.47 4.67 -13.82
CA PRO A 76 8.95 6.03 -13.71
C PRO A 76 9.59 6.99 -14.73
N ARG A 77 8.97 8.16 -14.92
CA ARG A 77 9.50 9.24 -15.78
C ARG A 77 10.90 9.66 -15.33
N HIS A 78 11.83 9.80 -16.27
CA HIS A 78 13.13 10.46 -16.03
C HIS A 78 13.01 11.98 -16.15
N ARG A 79 13.84 12.76 -15.44
CA ARG A 79 13.77 14.24 -15.49
C ARG A 79 14.01 14.82 -16.89
N ASP A 80 14.84 14.16 -17.70
CA ASP A 80 15.13 14.60 -19.07
C ASP A 80 13.99 14.30 -20.07
N GLN A 81 12.97 13.55 -19.65
CA GLN A 81 11.83 13.22 -20.50
C GLN A 81 10.75 14.28 -20.39
N VAL A 82 10.29 14.78 -21.53
CA VAL A 82 9.16 15.69 -21.63
C VAL A 82 7.89 15.02 -21.06
N ALA A 83 7.28 15.63 -20.04
CA ALA A 83 6.21 15.00 -19.26
C ALA A 83 4.96 14.67 -20.08
N GLN A 84 4.55 15.57 -20.98
CA GLN A 84 3.40 15.34 -21.86
C GLN A 84 3.64 14.18 -22.84
N ASP A 85 4.87 13.98 -23.32
CA ASP A 85 5.19 12.88 -24.24
C ASP A 85 5.28 11.55 -23.50
N PHE A 86 5.84 11.57 -22.29
CA PHE A 86 5.79 10.42 -21.38
C PHE A 86 4.34 10.01 -21.09
N LEU A 87 3.46 10.97 -20.73
CA LEU A 87 2.04 10.71 -20.49
C LEU A 87 1.35 10.13 -21.73
N ARG A 88 1.56 10.73 -22.91
CA ARG A 88 0.99 10.21 -24.18
C ARG A 88 1.43 8.76 -24.42
N ALA A 89 2.71 8.45 -24.23
CA ALA A 89 3.23 7.10 -24.44
C ALA A 89 2.58 6.08 -23.49
N ARG A 90 2.44 6.43 -22.20
CA ARG A 90 1.82 5.56 -21.19
C ARG A 90 0.33 5.36 -21.44
N LEU A 91 -0.40 6.46 -21.66
CA LEU A 91 -1.84 6.43 -21.83
C LEU A 91 -2.26 5.82 -23.17
N ARG A 92 -1.40 5.80 -24.20
CA ARG A 92 -1.69 5.10 -25.46
C ARG A 92 -2.00 3.62 -25.27
N THR A 93 -1.44 2.97 -24.26
CA THR A 93 -1.76 1.55 -23.96
C THR A 93 -3.21 1.34 -23.51
N TRP A 94 -3.88 2.40 -23.05
CA TRP A 94 -5.29 2.43 -22.66
C TRP A 94 -6.23 2.85 -23.80
N TRP A 95 -5.66 3.16 -24.98
CA TRP A 95 -6.36 3.48 -26.22
C TRP A 95 -5.89 2.51 -27.32
N PRO A 96 -6.52 1.33 -27.45
CA PRO A 96 -6.30 0.48 -28.61
C PRO A 96 -6.72 1.22 -29.89
N ALA A 97 -5.87 1.14 -30.92
CA ALA A 97 -5.90 2.01 -32.09
C ALA A 97 -7.27 2.02 -32.82
N GLY A 98 -8.10 3.03 -32.52
CA GLY A 98 -9.36 3.33 -33.22
C GLY A 98 -10.64 2.99 -32.45
N GLU A 99 -10.55 2.42 -31.26
CA GLU A 99 -11.71 2.08 -30.42
C GLU A 99 -11.97 3.12 -29.33
N GLN A 100 -13.09 2.96 -28.63
CA GLN A 100 -13.42 3.69 -27.41
C GLN A 100 -12.33 3.44 -26.34
N ARG A 101 -11.97 4.48 -25.57
CA ARG A 101 -11.03 4.35 -24.46
C ARG A 101 -11.42 3.20 -23.54
N SER A 102 -10.44 2.46 -23.06
CA SER A 102 -10.65 1.49 -21.98
C SER A 102 -11.26 2.18 -20.76
N ARG A 103 -12.04 1.43 -19.98
CA ARG A 103 -12.57 1.94 -18.70
C ARG A 103 -11.42 2.39 -17.79
N PRO A 104 -11.60 3.49 -17.02
CA PRO A 104 -10.57 3.96 -16.12
C PRO A 104 -10.26 2.89 -15.04
N PRO A 105 -8.99 2.72 -14.64
CA PRO A 105 -8.61 1.75 -13.61
C PRO A 105 -9.20 2.09 -12.23
N VAL A 106 -9.52 3.36 -12.00
CA VAL A 106 -10.17 3.85 -10.78
C VAL A 106 -11.39 4.65 -11.21
N GLU A 107 -12.56 4.24 -10.75
CA GLU A 107 -13.80 4.95 -11.00
C GLU A 107 -13.77 6.32 -10.30
N GLY A 108 -13.99 7.37 -11.09
CA GLY A 108 -14.08 8.73 -10.60
C GLY A 108 -15.45 9.04 -9.99
N MET A 109 -15.54 10.14 -9.26
CA MET A 109 -16.79 10.69 -8.75
C MET A 109 -16.85 12.20 -8.98
N SER A 110 -18.04 12.79 -8.98
CA SER A 110 -18.18 14.25 -9.06
C SER A 110 -17.71 14.92 -7.76
N LEU A 111 -17.30 16.20 -7.86
CA LEU A 111 -16.85 16.98 -6.71
C LEU A 111 -17.93 17.09 -5.62
N GLY A 112 -19.21 17.23 -6.02
CA GLY A 112 -20.34 17.25 -5.10
C GLY A 112 -20.55 15.91 -4.37
N ALA A 113 -20.33 14.78 -5.04
CA ALA A 113 -20.36 13.47 -4.40
C ALA A 113 -19.22 13.32 -3.40
N TRP A 114 -18.01 13.75 -3.77
CA TRP A 114 -16.86 13.74 -2.88
C TRP A 114 -17.10 14.56 -1.61
N TRP A 115 -17.65 15.77 -1.70
CA TRP A 115 -17.99 16.57 -0.52
C TRP A 115 -19.01 15.92 0.40
N ARG A 116 -19.99 15.19 -0.15
CA ARG A 116 -20.95 14.42 0.67
C ARG A 116 -20.25 13.30 1.44
N VAL A 117 -19.40 12.53 0.77
CA VAL A 117 -18.59 11.47 1.40
C VAL A 117 -17.65 12.04 2.45
N ASN A 118 -16.93 13.12 2.13
CA ASN A 118 -15.97 13.73 3.04
C ASN A 118 -16.65 14.29 4.30
N ARG A 119 -17.79 14.98 4.16
CA ARG A 119 -18.57 15.45 5.32
C ARG A 119 -19.10 14.30 6.18
N ARG A 120 -19.55 13.21 5.56
CA ARG A 120 -19.96 11.99 6.30
C ARG A 120 -18.78 11.41 7.07
N ASN A 121 -17.62 11.26 6.43
CA ASN A 121 -16.42 10.72 7.06
C ASN A 121 -15.90 11.61 8.19
N ALA A 122 -15.95 12.93 8.01
CA ALA A 122 -15.58 13.89 9.05
C ALA A 122 -16.48 13.77 10.29
N ARG A 123 -17.78 13.51 10.10
CA ARG A 123 -18.71 13.26 11.23
C ARG A 123 -18.45 11.92 11.91
N LEU A 124 -18.21 10.86 11.14
CA LEU A 124 -17.96 9.52 11.67
C LEU A 124 -16.64 9.43 12.45
N ASN A 125 -15.61 10.09 11.94
CA ASN A 125 -14.27 10.13 12.53
C ASN A 125 -14.03 11.38 13.37
N ALA A 126 -15.09 12.15 13.69
CA ALA A 126 -14.97 13.28 14.59
C ALA A 126 -14.40 12.77 15.93
N PRO A 127 -13.37 13.43 16.50
CA PRO A 127 -12.86 13.05 17.80
C PRO A 127 -14.01 12.96 18.78
N ARG A 128 -14.26 11.76 19.31
CA ARG A 128 -15.24 11.58 20.37
C ARG A 128 -14.72 12.38 21.56
N ARG A 129 -15.54 13.27 22.12
CA ARG A 129 -15.22 13.91 23.39
C ARG A 129 -15.06 12.80 24.42
N VAL A 130 -13.84 12.57 24.86
CA VAL A 130 -13.55 11.62 25.93
C VAL A 130 -14.05 12.30 27.21
N PRO A 131 -15.07 11.77 27.90
CA PRO A 131 -15.49 12.33 29.18
C PRO A 131 -14.31 12.32 30.15
N HIS A 132 -14.25 13.31 31.04
CA HIS A 132 -13.27 13.30 32.12
C HIS A 132 -13.41 11.98 32.89
N LEU A 133 -12.29 11.32 33.16
CA LEU A 133 -12.28 10.11 33.98
C LEU A 133 -12.79 10.49 35.38
N THR A 134 -13.73 9.70 35.90
CA THR A 134 -14.08 9.73 37.32
C THR A 134 -12.87 9.31 38.15
N GLU A 135 -12.87 9.54 39.46
CA GLU A 135 -11.79 9.09 40.36
C GLU A 135 -11.54 7.58 40.28
N GLU A 136 -12.60 6.79 40.06
CA GLU A 136 -12.49 5.36 39.76
C GLU A 136 -11.80 5.09 38.42
N GLY A 137 -12.12 5.87 37.39
CA GLY A 137 -11.46 5.77 36.08
C GLY A 137 -9.99 6.17 36.12
N VAL A 138 -9.62 7.14 36.96
CA VAL A 138 -8.22 7.52 37.21
C VAL A 138 -7.47 6.36 37.86
N ARG A 139 -8.02 5.79 38.95
CA ARG A 139 -7.43 4.62 39.63
C ARG A 139 -7.28 3.42 38.69
N ALA A 140 -8.33 3.07 37.95
CA ALA A 140 -8.28 1.96 36.99
C ALA A 140 -7.21 2.18 35.90
N ARG A 141 -7.01 3.43 35.46
CA ARG A 141 -5.97 3.78 34.49
C ARG A 141 -4.57 3.65 35.09
N GLU A 142 -4.37 4.09 36.31
CA GLU A 142 -3.11 3.96 37.04
C GLU A 142 -2.76 2.49 37.25
N GLU A 143 -3.69 1.69 37.75
CA GLU A 143 -3.52 0.24 37.92
C GLU A 143 -3.23 -0.47 36.60
N ALA A 144 -3.91 -0.10 35.51
CA ALA A 144 -3.64 -0.66 34.19
C ALA A 144 -2.22 -0.28 33.71
N GLY A 145 -1.80 0.96 33.98
CA GLY A 145 -0.45 1.44 33.67
C GLY A 145 0.63 0.75 34.50
N GLU A 146 0.36 0.46 35.77
CA GLU A 146 1.24 -0.33 36.65
C GLU A 146 1.33 -1.77 36.19
N ARG A 147 0.20 -2.43 35.91
CA ARG A 147 0.19 -3.78 35.31
C ARG A 147 0.97 -3.85 34.01
N LEU A 148 0.89 -2.81 33.18
CA LEU A 148 1.65 -2.72 31.94
C LEU A 148 3.15 -2.57 32.24
N ARG A 149 3.54 -1.66 33.15
CA ARG A 149 4.93 -1.45 33.55
C ARG A 149 5.55 -2.70 34.17
N ASP A 150 4.83 -3.39 35.05
CA ASP A 150 5.26 -4.66 35.62
C ASP A 150 5.42 -5.75 34.56
N ARG A 151 4.52 -5.81 33.57
CA ARG A 151 4.68 -6.71 32.41
C ARG A 151 5.98 -6.42 31.64
N PHE A 152 6.45 -5.18 31.62
CA PHE A 152 7.67 -4.78 30.92
C PHE A 152 8.95 -4.79 31.78
N ARG A 153 8.83 -4.96 33.10
CA ARG A 153 9.93 -4.87 34.07
C ARG A 153 11.03 -5.91 33.86
N ASP A 154 10.67 -7.14 33.50
CA ASP A 154 11.63 -8.21 33.21
C ASP A 154 11.35 -8.88 31.85
N PRO A 155 12.02 -8.43 30.78
CA PRO A 155 11.95 -9.07 29.47
C PRO A 155 12.43 -10.52 29.46
N VAL A 156 13.42 -10.87 30.29
CA VAL A 156 14.06 -12.19 30.31
C VAL A 156 13.14 -13.20 30.97
N GLU A 157 12.59 -12.88 32.13
CA GLU A 157 11.66 -13.78 32.82
C GLU A 157 10.37 -13.97 32.01
N ARG A 158 9.94 -12.95 31.27
CA ARG A 158 8.80 -13.05 30.33
C ARG A 158 9.09 -14.00 29.17
N ALA A 159 10.31 -13.94 28.61
CA ALA A 159 10.74 -14.87 27.56
C ALA A 159 10.81 -16.31 28.10
N ARG A 160 11.33 -16.51 29.32
CA ARG A 160 11.34 -17.81 30.01
C ARG A 160 9.93 -18.34 30.26
N ALA A 161 9.03 -17.52 30.78
CA ALA A 161 7.63 -17.87 31.03
C ALA A 161 6.86 -18.18 29.73
N ARG A 162 7.19 -17.52 28.62
CA ARG A 162 6.67 -17.88 27.29
C ARG A 162 7.23 -19.23 26.82
N GLY A 163 8.51 -19.48 27.04
CA GLY A 163 9.15 -20.76 26.75
C GLY A 163 8.51 -21.92 27.52
N ARG A 164 8.25 -21.75 28.83
CA ARG A 164 7.55 -22.74 29.67
C ARG A 164 6.16 -23.06 29.14
N ARG A 165 5.34 -22.03 28.89
CA ARG A 165 3.98 -22.21 28.34
C ARG A 165 3.97 -22.87 26.97
N ASN A 166 4.90 -22.51 26.10
CA ASN A 166 5.03 -23.15 24.79
C ASN A 166 5.41 -24.62 24.94
N ARG A 167 6.33 -24.95 25.86
CA ARG A 167 6.71 -26.34 26.14
C ARG A 167 5.52 -27.14 26.67
N GLU A 168 4.83 -26.62 27.68
CA GLU A 168 3.62 -27.25 28.23
C GLU A 168 2.55 -27.48 27.16
N ALA A 169 2.33 -26.51 26.27
CA ALA A 169 1.37 -26.65 25.17
C ALA A 169 1.81 -27.70 24.14
N LEU A 170 3.10 -27.79 23.83
CA LEU A 170 3.63 -28.82 22.92
C LEU A 170 3.57 -30.21 23.56
N ASP A 171 3.87 -30.31 24.85
CA ASP A 171 3.78 -31.56 25.61
C ASP A 171 2.33 -32.05 25.68
N ALA A 172 1.36 -31.14 25.82
CA ALA A 172 -0.07 -31.46 25.81
C ALA A 172 -0.59 -31.98 24.45
N LEU A 173 0.13 -31.72 23.36
CA LEU A 173 -0.21 -32.23 22.03
C LEU A 173 0.35 -33.64 21.77
N LEU A 174 1.18 -34.18 22.67
CA LEU A 174 1.72 -35.52 22.52
C LEU A 174 0.62 -36.57 22.71
N VAL A 175 0.53 -37.51 21.77
CA VAL A 175 -0.36 -38.65 21.90
C VAL A 175 0.15 -39.54 23.05
N PRO A 176 -0.71 -40.00 23.97
CA PRO A 176 -0.30 -40.87 25.07
C PRO A 176 0.50 -42.09 24.58
N GLY A 177 1.68 -42.31 25.16
CA GLY A 177 2.58 -43.41 24.81
C GLY A 177 3.64 -43.09 23.76
N LEU A 178 3.63 -41.88 23.17
CA LEU A 178 4.69 -41.41 22.27
C LEU A 178 5.68 -40.49 23.01
N ALA A 179 6.97 -40.70 22.75
CA ALA A 179 8.04 -39.85 23.28
C ALA A 179 8.13 -38.52 22.51
N VAL A 180 8.64 -37.47 23.17
CA VAL A 180 8.92 -36.18 22.54
C VAL A 180 9.92 -36.40 21.40
N PRO A 181 9.60 -35.98 20.15
CA PRO A 181 10.54 -36.07 19.04
C PRO A 181 11.83 -35.32 19.38
N THR A 182 12.96 -36.00 19.24
CA THR A 182 14.27 -35.38 19.46
C THR A 182 14.72 -34.58 18.25
N PHE A 183 15.77 -33.79 18.44
CA PHE A 183 16.43 -33.10 17.32
C PHE A 183 16.93 -34.09 16.25
N GLU A 184 17.43 -35.26 16.67
CA GLU A 184 17.89 -36.28 15.73
C GLU A 184 16.73 -36.92 14.94
N ASP A 185 15.56 -37.10 15.56
CA ASP A 185 14.37 -37.57 14.84
C ASP A 185 13.94 -36.56 13.76
N SER A 186 13.98 -35.28 14.09
CA SER A 186 13.72 -34.18 13.14
C SER A 186 14.77 -34.13 12.03
N ARG A 187 16.04 -34.33 12.38
CA ARG A 187 17.17 -34.35 11.42
C ARG A 187 17.07 -35.54 10.45
N ARG A 188 16.64 -36.71 10.92
CA ARG A 188 16.39 -37.89 10.08
C ARG A 188 15.26 -37.65 9.09
N LEU A 189 14.15 -37.03 9.52
CA LEU A 189 13.06 -36.65 8.61
C LEU A 189 13.50 -35.66 7.52
N LEU A 190 14.48 -34.80 7.82
CA LEU A 190 15.07 -33.87 6.87
C LEU A 190 16.16 -34.49 5.99
N ALA A 191 16.72 -35.65 6.37
CA ALA A 191 17.77 -36.31 5.61
C ALA A 191 17.27 -36.82 4.24
N ASP A 192 15.99 -37.21 4.17
CA ASP A 192 15.35 -37.68 2.92
C ASP A 192 14.78 -36.54 2.09
N ILE A 193 14.65 -35.33 2.66
CA ILE A 193 14.21 -34.15 1.93
C ILE A 193 15.45 -33.50 1.31
N ARG A 194 15.66 -33.73 0.01
CA ARG A 194 16.56 -32.89 -0.80
C ARG A 194 16.00 -31.48 -0.88
N VAL A 195 16.15 -30.70 0.18
CA VAL A 195 15.94 -29.25 0.12
C VAL A 195 17.05 -28.72 -0.78
N PRO A 196 16.74 -28.00 -1.87
CA PRO A 196 17.76 -27.29 -2.62
C PRO A 196 18.45 -26.34 -1.64
N ALA A 197 19.63 -26.71 -1.16
CA ALA A 197 20.47 -25.78 -0.45
C ALA A 197 20.81 -24.71 -1.48
N HIS A 198 20.26 -23.52 -1.30
CA HIS A 198 20.71 -22.34 -2.01
C HIS A 198 21.87 -21.78 -1.18
N PRO A 199 23.13 -22.21 -1.41
CA PRO A 199 24.25 -21.61 -0.71
C PRO A 199 24.23 -20.12 -1.04
N VAL A 200 24.01 -19.31 -0.01
CA VAL A 200 24.19 -17.88 -0.12
C VAL A 200 25.70 -17.66 -0.08
N CYS A 201 26.26 -17.06 -1.13
CA CYS A 201 27.68 -16.75 -1.15
C CYS A 201 28.01 -15.86 0.07
N GLN A 202 28.89 -16.33 0.97
CA GLN A 202 29.29 -15.59 2.17
C GLN A 202 29.93 -14.22 1.86
N ARG A 203 30.39 -14.02 0.61
CA ARG A 203 31.08 -12.80 0.18
C ARG A 203 30.16 -11.76 -0.47
N CYS A 204 29.02 -12.16 -1.07
CA CYS A 204 28.16 -11.22 -1.80
C CYS A 204 26.65 -11.38 -1.55
N GLY A 205 26.20 -12.37 -0.77
CA GLY A 205 24.78 -12.52 -0.42
C GLY A 205 23.88 -13.02 -1.56
N CYS A 206 24.41 -13.28 -2.75
CA CYS A 206 23.63 -13.77 -3.89
C CYS A 206 23.29 -15.27 -3.72
N ARG A 207 22.04 -15.65 -4.02
CA ARG A 207 21.59 -17.05 -4.08
C ARG A 207 22.02 -17.66 -5.41
N THR A 208 22.92 -18.63 -5.40
CA THR A 208 23.22 -19.44 -6.58
C THR A 208 22.27 -20.64 -6.61
N VAL A 209 21.44 -20.74 -7.65
CA VAL A 209 20.63 -21.92 -7.93
C VAL A 209 21.52 -22.88 -8.72
N VAL A 210 21.95 -23.98 -8.11
CA VAL A 210 22.61 -25.07 -8.84
C VAL A 210 21.50 -25.99 -9.36
N TYR A 211 21.27 -25.99 -10.67
CA TYR A 211 20.45 -27.01 -11.30
C TYR A 211 21.30 -28.29 -11.42
N GLU A 212 20.84 -29.39 -10.84
CA GLU A 212 21.39 -30.72 -11.13
C GLU A 212 21.17 -30.98 -12.63
N GLN A 213 22.26 -31.11 -13.40
CA GLN A 213 22.17 -31.54 -14.78
C GLN A 213 21.64 -32.97 -14.81
N ALA A 214 20.56 -33.18 -15.55
CA ALA A 214 19.97 -34.48 -15.81
C ALA A 214 21.00 -35.40 -16.48
N ALA A 215 21.15 -36.60 -15.91
CA ALA A 215 21.78 -37.75 -16.56
C ALA A 215 20.69 -38.62 -17.20
#